data_AF-A0A382DFF2-F1
#
_entry.id   AF-A0A382DFF2-F1
#
_cell.length_a   1.000
_cell.length_b   1.000
_cell.length_c   1.000
_cell.angle_alpha   90.00
_cell.angle_beta   90.00
_cell.angle_gamma   90.00
#
_symmetry.space_group_name_H-M   'P 1'
#
loop_
_entity.id
_entity.type
_entity.pdbx_description
1 polymer ?
#
loop_
_entity_poly.entity_id
_entity_poly.type
_entity_poly.pdbx_seq_one_letter_code
_entity_poly.pdbx_strand_id
1 'polypeptide(L)'
;MIKVTVDEHKRSMLEEANVTTLVKNVADTLFKNYPGHMWAVGPSNDYSMLAIWNEGLSSRYGMWIRVTDIDPEYKNIMRWAGELLERANVSRGPANAEELASLERNVIDEVRFDDG
;
A
#
# COMPACT_ATOMS: atom_id res chain seq x y z
N MET A 1 -36.31 10.29 -17.85
CA MET A 1 -35.37 9.87 -16.78
C MET A 1 -35.08 8.40 -16.98
N ILE A 2 -33.86 8.03 -17.37
CA ILE A 2 -33.49 6.63 -17.58
C ILE A 2 -33.11 6.04 -16.21
N LYS A 3 -33.90 5.07 -15.72
CA LYS A 3 -33.54 4.27 -14.55
C LYS A 3 -32.56 3.19 -15.00
N VAL A 4 -31.27 3.42 -14.74
CA VAL A 4 -30.29 2.34 -14.80
C VAL A 4 -30.53 1.45 -13.58
N THR A 5 -31.02 0.24 -13.82
CA THR A 5 -31.22 -0.75 -12.77
C THR A 5 -30.05 -1.71 -12.84
N VAL A 6 -29.14 -1.62 -11.87
CA VAL A 6 -27.98 -2.50 -11.76
C VAL A 6 -28.39 -3.66 -10.86
N ASP A 7 -28.38 -4.87 -11.40
CA ASP A 7 -28.54 -6.09 -10.59
C ASP A 7 -27.33 -6.29 -9.67
N GLU A 8 -27.47 -7.15 -8.66
CA GLU A 8 -26.44 -7.36 -7.63
C GLU A 8 -25.10 -7.82 -8.21
N HIS A 9 -25.15 -8.68 -9.24
CA HIS A 9 -23.95 -9.15 -9.92
C HIS A 9 -23.20 -8.00 -10.62
N LYS A 10 -23.91 -7.17 -11.38
CA LYS A 10 -23.30 -6.00 -12.02
C LYS A 10 -22.81 -4.97 -11.01
N ARG A 11 -23.47 -4.81 -9.86
CA ARG A 11 -23.00 -3.92 -8.80
C ARG A 11 -21.65 -4.41 -8.26
N SER A 12 -21.55 -5.68 -7.94
CA SER A 12 -20.29 -6.31 -7.49
C SER A 12 -19.18 -6.13 -8.51
N MET A 13 -19.45 -6.32 -9.81
CA MET A 13 -18.45 -6.10 -10.87
C MET A 13 -18.00 -4.62 -10.96
N LEU A 14 -18.91 -3.66 -10.76
CA LEU A 14 -18.57 -2.24 -10.78
C LEU A 14 -17.74 -1.85 -9.55
N GLU A 15 -18.06 -2.39 -8.38
CA GLU A 15 -17.28 -2.19 -7.15
C GLU A 15 -15.86 -2.74 -7.32
N GLU A 16 -15.73 -3.97 -7.82
CA GLU A 16 -14.44 -4.60 -8.13
C GLU A 16 -13.62 -3.76 -9.11
N ALA A 17 -14.23 -3.30 -10.21
CA ALA A 17 -13.54 -2.47 -11.21
C ALA A 17 -13.05 -1.13 -10.64
N ASN A 18 -13.88 -0.49 -9.80
CA ASN A 18 -13.51 0.77 -9.15
C ASN A 18 -12.35 0.57 -8.16
N VAL A 19 -12.41 -0.48 -7.34
CA VAL A 19 -11.36 -0.77 -6.37
C VAL A 19 -10.07 -1.23 -7.05
N THR A 20 -10.15 -2.00 -8.14
CA THR A 20 -8.98 -2.35 -8.96
C THR A 20 -8.27 -1.11 -9.48
N THR A 21 -9.03 -0.11 -9.94
CA THR A 21 -8.46 1.17 -10.38
C THR A 21 -7.80 1.93 -9.23
N LEU A 22 -8.43 1.93 -8.05
CA LEU A 22 -7.87 2.58 -6.86
C LEU A 22 -6.57 1.91 -6.40
N VAL A 23 -6.54 0.56 -6.34
CA VAL A 23 -5.34 -0.23 -6.04
C VAL A 23 -4.20 0.16 -6.95
N LYS A 24 -4.46 0.23 -8.27
CA LYS A 24 -3.47 0.65 -9.25
C LYS A 24 -2.96 2.07 -8.99
N ASN A 25 -3.85 3.03 -8.74
CA ASN A 25 -3.45 4.43 -8.49
C ASN A 25 -2.58 4.57 -7.23
N VAL A 26 -2.91 3.82 -6.17
CA VAL A 26 -2.10 3.78 -4.95
C VAL A 26 -0.73 3.17 -5.23
N ALA A 27 -0.68 2.05 -5.93
CA ALA A 27 0.58 1.42 -6.33
C ALA A 27 1.45 2.37 -7.17
N ASP A 28 0.87 2.98 -8.22
CA ASP A 28 1.56 3.95 -9.08
C ASP A 28 2.09 5.16 -8.28
N THR A 29 1.33 5.63 -7.30
CA THR A 29 1.74 6.71 -6.40
C THR A 29 2.96 6.31 -5.56
N LEU A 30 2.96 5.11 -4.98
CA LEU A 30 4.08 4.59 -4.21
C LEU A 30 5.32 4.39 -5.08
N PHE A 31 5.17 3.80 -6.27
CA PHE A 31 6.28 3.61 -7.22
C PHE A 31 6.88 4.94 -7.70
N LYS A 32 6.04 5.96 -7.90
CA LYS A 32 6.50 7.29 -8.31
C LYS A 32 7.32 7.99 -7.22
N ASN A 33 6.88 7.91 -5.97
CA ASN A 33 7.50 8.65 -4.86
C ASN A 33 8.65 7.87 -4.19
N TYR A 34 8.61 6.55 -4.24
CA TYR A 34 9.58 5.64 -3.61
C TYR A 34 10.04 4.57 -4.63
N PRO A 35 10.68 4.98 -5.75
CA PRO A 35 11.02 4.06 -6.82
C PRO A 35 12.04 3.00 -6.37
N GLY A 36 11.87 1.76 -6.84
CA GLY A 36 12.75 0.63 -6.52
C GLY A 36 12.41 -0.11 -5.22
N HIS A 37 11.50 0.43 -4.40
CA HIS A 37 10.96 -0.31 -3.26
C HIS A 37 9.91 -1.35 -3.72
N MET A 38 9.84 -2.49 -3.02
CA MET A 38 8.92 -3.58 -3.33
C MET A 38 7.56 -3.38 -2.65
N TRP A 39 6.80 -2.38 -3.11
CA TRP A 39 5.46 -2.11 -2.59
C TRP A 39 4.43 -3.10 -3.12
N ALA A 40 3.56 -3.56 -2.24
CA ALA A 40 2.40 -4.36 -2.57
C ALA A 40 1.13 -3.69 -2.03
N VAL A 41 0.06 -3.77 -2.82
CA VAL A 41 -1.25 -3.17 -2.53
C VAL A 41 -2.33 -4.17 -2.92
N GLY A 42 -3.28 -4.43 -2.03
CA GLY A 42 -4.38 -5.35 -2.29
C GLY A 42 -5.66 -4.97 -1.55
N PRO A 43 -6.84 -5.26 -2.10
CA PRO A 43 -8.11 -4.97 -1.43
C PRO A 43 -8.48 -6.05 -0.41
N SER A 44 -9.36 -5.72 0.53
CA SER A 44 -10.11 -6.70 1.32
C SER A 44 -11.13 -7.45 0.44
N ASN A 45 -11.59 -8.61 0.91
CA ASN A 45 -12.55 -9.44 0.17
C ASN A 45 -13.90 -8.74 -0.12
N ASP A 46 -14.26 -7.76 0.71
CA ASP A 46 -15.48 -6.94 0.58
C ASP A 46 -15.21 -5.58 -0.07
N TYR A 47 -13.99 -5.34 -0.56
CA TYR A 47 -13.56 -4.10 -1.20
C TYR A 47 -13.67 -2.83 -0.33
N SER A 48 -13.87 -2.96 0.98
CA SER A 48 -14.04 -1.81 1.89
C SER A 48 -12.71 -1.20 2.36
N MET A 49 -11.62 -1.97 2.28
CA MET A 49 -10.28 -1.55 2.71
C MET A 49 -9.21 -1.93 1.70
N LEU A 50 -8.06 -1.24 1.77
CA LEU A 50 -6.82 -1.63 1.12
C LEU A 50 -5.75 -1.98 2.15
N ALA A 51 -5.05 -3.08 1.91
CA ALA A 51 -3.78 -3.42 2.54
C ALA A 51 -2.63 -2.85 1.72
N ILE A 52 -1.65 -2.25 2.40
CA ILE A 52 -0.43 -1.71 1.81
C ILE A 52 0.76 -2.19 2.64
N TRP A 53 1.78 -2.79 2.03
CA TRP A 53 3.01 -3.21 2.71
C TRP A 53 4.21 -3.17 1.76
N ASN A 54 5.40 -3.35 2.32
CA ASN A 54 6.65 -3.42 1.56
C ASN A 54 7.27 -4.80 1.71
N GLU A 55 7.23 -5.61 0.66
CA GLU A 55 7.73 -7.00 0.65
C GLU A 55 9.23 -7.09 0.92
N GLY A 56 9.99 -6.04 0.57
CA GLY A 56 11.43 -5.97 0.86
C GLY A 56 11.75 -5.72 2.33
N LEU A 57 10.77 -5.24 3.11
CA LEU A 57 10.94 -4.93 4.53
C LEU A 57 10.21 -5.92 5.43
N SER A 58 8.90 -6.12 5.23
CA SER A 58 8.10 -7.03 6.04
C SER A 58 6.75 -7.33 5.41
N SER A 59 6.27 -8.55 5.62
CA SER A 59 4.90 -8.97 5.32
C SER A 59 3.90 -8.63 6.44
N ARG A 60 4.38 -8.33 7.65
CA ARG A 60 3.56 -8.06 8.84
C ARG A 60 3.36 -6.58 9.12
N TYR A 61 4.40 -5.77 8.90
CA TYR A 61 4.34 -4.32 9.10
C TYR A 61 3.75 -3.64 7.86
N GLY A 62 2.43 -3.71 7.75
CA GLY A 62 1.63 -3.04 6.73
C GLY A 62 0.56 -2.12 7.33
N MET A 63 -0.16 -1.42 6.47
CA MET A 63 -1.33 -0.62 6.84
C MET A 63 -2.57 -1.19 6.19
N TRP A 64 -3.65 -1.20 6.96
CA TRP A 64 -5.00 -1.29 6.43
C TRP A 64 -5.67 0.08 6.50
N ILE A 65 -6.24 0.53 5.38
CA ILE A 65 -6.95 1.80 5.28
C ILE A 65 -8.31 1.58 4.63
N ARG A 66 -9.37 2.17 5.20
CA ARG A 66 -10.69 2.17 4.56
C ARG A 66 -10.63 2.97 3.27
N VAL A 67 -11.28 2.47 2.21
CA VAL A 67 -11.33 3.15 0.91
C VAL A 67 -11.85 4.58 1.02
N THR A 68 -12.82 4.82 1.91
CA THR A 68 -13.41 6.14 2.17
C THR A 68 -12.47 7.12 2.86
N ASP A 69 -11.40 6.64 3.48
CA ASP A 69 -10.47 7.44 4.28
C ASP A 69 -9.21 7.77 3.49
N ILE A 70 -9.09 7.28 2.26
CA ILE A 70 -7.97 7.59 1.36
C ILE A 70 -8.11 9.04 0.90
N ASP A 71 -7.05 9.82 1.14
CA ASP A 71 -6.98 11.20 0.66
C ASP A 71 -6.96 11.21 -0.89
N PRO A 72 -7.70 12.10 -1.57
CA PRO A 72 -7.75 12.15 -3.03
C PRO A 72 -6.38 12.36 -3.71
N GLU A 73 -5.42 12.96 -3.00
CA GLU A 73 -4.03 13.16 -3.43
C GLU A 73 -3.09 12.10 -2.82
N TYR A 74 -3.63 11.09 -2.15
CA TYR A 74 -2.92 9.98 -1.50
C TYR A 74 -1.87 10.41 -0.45
N LYS A 75 -2.01 11.63 0.09
CA LYS A 75 -1.05 12.22 1.04
C LYS A 75 -0.90 11.38 2.32
N ASN A 76 -1.99 10.83 2.82
CA ASN A 76 -1.97 9.98 4.01
C ASN A 76 -1.21 8.66 3.77
N ILE A 77 -1.36 8.06 2.58
CA ILE A 77 -0.62 6.88 2.18
C ILE A 77 0.87 7.19 2.04
N MET A 78 1.24 8.27 1.35
CA MET A 78 2.65 8.67 1.20
C MET A 78 3.29 8.99 2.55
N ARG A 79 2.58 9.68 3.44
CA ARG A 79 3.07 9.97 4.79
C ARG A 79 3.37 8.68 5.55
N TRP A 80 2.41 7.75 5.60
CA TRP A 80 2.59 6.46 6.26
C TRP A 80 3.74 5.64 5.64
N ALA A 81 3.81 5.58 4.31
CA ALA A 81 4.87 4.84 3.62
C ALA A 81 6.27 5.40 3.96
N GLY A 82 6.41 6.74 3.99
CA GLY A 82 7.64 7.38 4.41
C GLY A 82 8.01 7.10 5.87
N GLU A 83 7.03 7.13 6.77
CA GLU A 83 7.23 6.75 8.18
C GLU A 83 7.66 5.28 8.33
N LEU A 84 7.10 4.38 7.53
CA LEU A 84 7.51 2.97 7.50
C LEU A 84 8.99 2.82 7.10
N LEU A 85 9.43 3.54 6.07
CA LEU A 85 10.84 3.54 5.64
C LEU A 85 11.76 4.08 6.74
N GLU A 86 11.40 5.20 7.37
CA GLU A 86 12.16 5.77 8.50
C GLU A 86 12.29 4.76 9.65
N ARG A 87 11.19 4.10 10.02
CA ARG A 87 11.20 3.08 11.10
C ARG A 87 12.01 1.84 10.75
N ALA A 88 12.19 1.53 9.47
CA ALA A 88 13.09 0.50 8.99
C ALA A 88 14.55 0.98 8.88
N ASN A 89 14.84 2.22 9.29
CA ASN A 89 16.15 2.87 9.11
C ASN A 89 16.59 2.98 7.63
N VAL A 90 15.63 3.28 6.75
CA VAL A 90 15.83 3.47 5.30
C VAL A 90 15.41 4.89 4.90
N SER A 91 16.13 5.48 3.96
CA SER A 91 15.87 6.82 3.45
C SER A 91 14.47 6.95 2.80
N ARG A 92 13.81 8.11 3.00
CA ARG A 92 12.51 8.45 2.37
C ARG A 92 12.66 8.90 0.92
N GLY A 93 13.07 7.99 0.05
CA GLY A 93 13.28 8.28 -1.35
C GLY A 93 13.31 7.02 -2.21
N PRO A 94 14.06 7.03 -3.33
CA PRO A 94 14.38 5.82 -4.06
C PRO A 94 15.04 4.77 -3.17
N ALA A 95 14.76 3.50 -3.45
CA ALA A 95 15.40 2.39 -2.76
C ALA A 95 16.92 2.44 -2.90
N ASN A 96 17.61 2.39 -1.77
CA ASN A 96 19.05 2.28 -1.71
C ASN A 96 19.44 0.82 -1.41
N ALA A 97 20.13 0.19 -2.35
CA ALA A 97 20.52 -1.22 -2.23
C ALA A 97 21.46 -1.48 -1.05
N GLU A 98 22.34 -0.53 -0.70
CA GLU A 98 23.27 -0.67 0.43
C GLU A 98 22.52 -0.59 1.76
N GLU A 99 21.59 0.36 1.90
CA GLU A 99 20.74 0.48 3.09
C GLU A 99 19.93 -0.80 3.30
N LEU A 100 19.24 -1.26 2.24
CA LEU A 100 18.40 -2.47 2.29
C LEU A 100 19.20 -3.75 2.61
N ALA A 101 20.42 -3.87 2.10
CA ALA A 101 21.30 -5.01 2.37
C ALA A 101 21.87 -5.00 3.79
N SER A 102 21.94 -3.82 4.43
CA SER A 102 22.49 -3.65 5.78
C SER A 102 21.47 -3.87 6.90
N LEU A 103 20.19 -4.03 6.58
CA LEU A 103 19.10 -4.15 7.56
C LEU A 103 19.25 -5.40 8.44
N GLU A 104 19.06 -5.22 9.74
CA GLU A 104 18.95 -6.34 10.69
C GLU A 104 17.64 -7.09 10.42
N ARG A 105 17.75 -8.39 10.15
CA ARG A 105 16.60 -9.25 9.87
C ARG A 105 16.47 -10.37 10.90
N ASN A 106 15.23 -10.76 11.18
CA ASN A 106 14.94 -11.88 12.06
C ASN A 106 15.04 -13.24 11.31
N VAL A 107 14.76 -14.34 12.01
CA VAL A 107 14.88 -15.70 11.46
C VAL A 107 13.90 -16.04 10.32
N ILE A 108 12.92 -15.18 10.05
CA ILE A 108 11.96 -15.31 8.95
C ILE A 108 12.15 -14.20 7.89
N ASP A 109 13.34 -13.58 7.87
CA ASP A 109 13.76 -12.57 6.89
C ASP A 109 13.02 -11.22 6.95
N GLU A 110 12.31 -10.95 8.05
CA GLU A 110 11.67 -9.64 8.25
C GLU A 110 12.63 -8.65 8.91
N VAL A 111 12.61 -7.41 8.42
CA VAL A 111 13.37 -6.30 8.99
C VAL A 111 12.91 -6.01 10.41
N ARG A 112 13.87 -5.80 11.30
CA ARG A 112 13.62 -5.28 12.65
C ARG A 112 13.39 -3.77 12.56
N PHE A 113 12.22 -3.32 12.97
CA PHE A 113 11.88 -1.91 13.03
C PHE A 113 12.33 -1.30 14.35
N ASP A 114 12.63 0.00 14.33
CA ASP A 114 12.73 0.78 15.56
C ASP A 114 11.31 0.95 16.14
N ASP A 115 11.16 0.58 17.41
CA ASP A 115 9.89 0.65 18.12
C ASP A 115 9.60 2.04 18.71
N GLY A 116 10.59 2.94 18.69
CA GLY A 116 10.47 4.30 19.24
C GLY A 116 10.53 4.36 20.77
#